data_AF-A0A920V045-F1
#
_entry.id   AF-A0A920V045-F1
#
_cell.length_a   1.000
_cell.length_b   1.000
_cell.length_c   1.000
_cell.angle_alpha   90.00
_cell.angle_beta   90.00
_cell.angle_gamma   90.00
#
_symmetry.space_group_name_H-M   'P 1'
#
loop_
_entity.id
_entity.type
_entity.pdbx_description
1 polymer ?
#
loop_
_entity_poly.entity_id
_entity_poly.type
_entity_poly.pdbx_seq_one_letter_code
_entity_poly.pdbx_strand_id
1 'polypeptide(L)' 'MIREWLAKVGLNEEHLECGPHLPISDIATSRFAEDAAPARIHNNCSGKHAGLLSTAVYRAEVTRGYLHRGTRAAAG' A
#
# COMPACT_ATOMS: atom_id res chain seq x y z
N MET A 1 -4.43 4.62 11.12
CA MET A 1 -3.03 4.92 10.74
C MET A 1 -2.78 4.94 9.23
N ILE A 2 -2.70 3.82 8.49
CA ILE A 2 -2.34 3.85 7.05
C ILE A 2 -3.36 4.62 6.18
N ARG A 3 -4.67 4.44 6.43
CA ARG A 3 -5.73 5.19 5.73
C ARG A 3 -5.56 6.72 5.89
N GLU A 4 -5.29 7.18 7.11
CA GLU A 4 -5.07 8.60 7.40
C GLU A 4 -3.79 9.13 6.74
N TRP A 5 -2.71 8.33 6.70
CA TRP A 5 -1.50 8.73 5.97
C TRP A 5 -1.81 8.94 4.49
N LEU A 6 -2.41 7.95 3.83
CA LEU A 6 -2.76 8.04 2.42
C LEU A 6 -3.65 9.27 2.14
N ALA A 7 -4.62 9.53 3.01
CA ALA A 7 -5.50 10.71 2.89
C ALA A 7 -4.72 12.04 2.95
N LYS A 8 -3.68 12.16 3.78
CA LYS A 8 -2.83 13.37 3.86
C LYS A 8 -2.09 13.68 2.55
N VAL A 9 -1.86 12.68 1.70
CA VAL A 9 -1.23 12.85 0.38
C VAL A 9 -2.24 12.71 -0.77
N GLY A 10 -3.54 12.78 -0.48
CA GLY A 10 -4.60 12.75 -1.49
C GLY A 10 -4.87 11.36 -2.10
N LEU A 11 -4.46 10.28 -1.42
CA LEU A 11 -4.59 8.90 -1.89
C LEU A 11 -5.54 8.08 -0.99
N ASN A 12 -5.89 6.88 -1.47
CA ASN A 12 -6.70 5.91 -0.75
C ASN A 12 -6.04 4.51 -0.77
N GLU A 13 -6.64 3.54 -0.08
CA GLU A 13 -6.07 2.18 0.06
C GLU A 13 -5.91 1.41 -1.25
N GLU A 14 -6.63 1.80 -2.31
CA GLU A 14 -6.50 1.15 -3.62
C GLU A 14 -5.13 1.39 -4.25
N HIS A 15 -4.43 2.46 -3.85
CA HIS A 15 -3.07 2.77 -4.30
C HIS A 15 -2.02 1.82 -3.69
N LEU A 16 -2.38 1.05 -2.67
CA LEU A 16 -1.52 0.01 -2.13
C LEU A 16 -1.58 -1.21 -3.07
N GLU A 17 -0.62 -1.38 -3.96
CA GLU A 17 -0.62 -2.50 -4.90
C GLU A 17 -0.20 -3.82 -4.24
N CYS A 18 0.42 -3.78 -3.06
CA CYS A 18 0.61 -4.98 -2.26
C CYS A 18 -0.77 -5.53 -1.89
N GLY A 19 -1.13 -6.69 -2.47
CA GLY A 19 -2.36 -7.39 -2.13
C GLY A 19 -2.46 -7.65 -0.62
N PRO A 20 -3.65 -8.06 -0.12
CA PRO A 20 -3.74 -8.55 1.25
C PRO A 20 -2.77 -9.74 1.39
N HIS A 21 -1.88 -9.69 2.38
CA HIS A 21 -1.03 -10.82 2.75
C HIS A 21 -1.21 -11.06 4.24
N LEU A 22 -1.27 -12.33 4.63
CA LEU A 22 -1.33 -12.69 6.04
C LEU A 22 -0.04 -12.24 6.73
N PRO A 23 -0.10 -11.84 8.01
CA PRO A 23 1.09 -11.58 8.80
C PRO A 23 2.05 -12.78 8.76
N ILE A 24 3.35 -12.50 8.80
CA ILE A 24 4.40 -13.53 8.71
C ILE A 24 4.52 -14.33 10.04
N SER A 25 3.98 -13.82 11.15
CA SER A 25 4.04 -14.51 12.45
C SER A 25 2.72 -15.18 12.80
N ASP A 26 2.79 -16.39 13.34
CA ASP A 26 1.64 -17.19 13.76
C ASP A 26 0.78 -16.48 14.81
N ILE A 27 1.42 -15.72 15.71
CA ILE A 27 0.73 -14.90 16.73
C ILE A 27 -0.03 -13.74 16.10
N ALA A 28 0.52 -13.12 15.04
CA ALA A 28 -0.18 -12.05 14.34
C ALA A 28 -1.31 -12.61 13.47
N THR A 29 -1.15 -13.81 12.91
CA THR A 29 -2.20 -14.51 12.16
C THR A 29 -3.40 -14.90 13.03
N SER A 30 -3.17 -15.42 14.24
CA SER A 30 -4.26 -15.78 15.16
C SER A 30 -5.04 -14.55 15.64
N ARG A 31 -4.36 -13.45 15.97
CA ARG A 31 -5.00 -12.17 16.30
C ARG A 31 -5.74 -11.54 15.12
N PHE A 32 -5.28 -11.76 13.89
CA PHE A 32 -5.96 -11.28 12.69
C PHE A 32 -7.27 -12.01 12.39
N ALA A 33 -7.32 -13.32 12.67
CA ALA A 33 -8.51 -14.13 12.45
C ALA A 33 -9.69 -13.75 13.37
N GLU A 34 -9.40 -13.13 14.52
CA GLU A 34 -10.41 -12.74 15.50
C GLU A 34 -11.01 -11.35 15.25
N ASP A 35 -10.33 -10.45 14.50
CA ASP A 35 -10.67 -9.02 14.46
C ASP A 35 -11.06 -8.41 13.10
N ALA A 36 -10.66 -8.96 11.93
CA ALA A 36 -11.08 -8.40 10.62
C ALA A 36 -10.75 -9.26 9.40
N ALA A 37 -11.51 -9.09 8.31
CA ALA A 37 -11.12 -9.59 6.99
C ALA A 37 -9.80 -8.92 6.52
N PRO A 38 -8.87 -9.68 5.88
CA PRO A 38 -7.61 -9.14 5.39
C PRO A 38 -7.82 -7.99 4.38
N ALA A 39 -7.17 -6.85 4.62
CA ALA A 39 -7.20 -5.68 3.74
C ALA A 39 -5.78 -5.22 3.42
N ARG A 40 -5.60 -4.48 2.32
CA ARG A 40 -4.27 -3.99 1.89
C ARG A 40 -3.61 -3.17 3.00
N ILE A 41 -4.37 -2.35 3.72
CA ILE A 41 -3.87 -1.53 4.84
C ILE A 41 -3.27 -2.33 6.01
N HIS A 42 -3.57 -3.62 6.09
CA HIS A 42 -3.12 -4.53 7.13
C HIS A 42 -1.83 -5.27 6.76
N ASN A 43 -1.39 -5.17 5.51
CA ASN A 43 -0.14 -5.78 5.07
C ASN A 43 1.06 -5.02 5.70
N ASN A 44 2.06 -5.76 6.17
CA ASN A 44 3.29 -5.19 6.73
C ASN A 44 4.01 -4.25 5.73
N CYS A 45 3.88 -4.53 4.43
CA CYS A 45 4.45 -3.68 3.38
C CYS A 45 3.76 -2.30 3.24
N SER A 46 2.56 -2.12 3.79
CA SER A 46 1.74 -0.93 3.53
C SER A 46 2.37 0.36 4.04
N GLY A 47 3.17 0.31 5.11
CA GLY A 47 3.94 1.47 5.57
C GLY A 47 5.01 1.92 4.55
N LYS A 48 5.73 0.98 3.94
CA LYS A 48 6.75 1.29 2.92
C LYS A 48 6.11 1.83 1.64
N HIS A 49 4.97 1.25 1.26
CA HIS A 49 4.19 1.73 0.12
C HIS A 49 3.65 3.15 0.36
N ALA A 50 3.12 3.44 1.55
CA ALA A 50 2.68 4.80 1.90
C ALA A 50 3.83 5.82 1.80
N GLY A 51 5.04 5.46 2.25
CA GLY A 51 6.23 6.30 2.10
C GLY A 51 6.65 6.55 0.65
N LEU A 52 6.69 5.50 -0.17
CA LEU A 52 6.96 5.60 -1.61
C LEU A 52 5.94 6.52 -2.30
N LEU A 53 4.65 6.27 -2.06
CA LEU A 53 3.55 7.04 -2.63
C LEU A 53 3.58 8.51 -2.21
N SER A 54 3.96 8.80 -0.97
CA SER A 54 4.13 10.18 -0.49
C SER A 54 5.20 10.93 -1.31
N THR A 55 6.29 10.24 -1.66
CA THR A 55 7.37 10.80 -2.47
C THR A 55 6.93 10.98 -3.92
N ALA A 56 6.21 10.01 -4.48
CA ALA A 56 5.65 10.11 -5.83
C ALA A 56 4.69 11.31 -5.95
N VAL A 57 3.79 11.51 -4.99
CA VAL A 57 2.88 12.66 -4.96
C VAL A 57 3.66 13.98 -4.88
N TYR A 58 4.64 14.09 -3.97
CA TYR A 58 5.47 15.29 -3.84
C TYR A 58 6.22 15.64 -5.13
N ARG A 59 6.60 14.61 -5.92
CA ARG A 59 7.34 14.76 -7.18
C ARG A 59 6.46 14.79 -8.43
N ALA A 60 5.13 14.75 -8.27
CA ALA A 60 4.17 14.62 -9.37
C ALA A 60 4.42 13.39 -10.28
N GLU A 61 4.84 12.28 -9.69
CA GLU A 61 5.07 11.00 -10.36
C GLU A 61 3.82 10.10 -10.31
N VAL A 62 3.82 9.04 -11.13
CA VAL A 62 2.70 8.08 -11.20
C VAL A 62 2.61 7.25 -9.90
N THR A 63 1.40 7.15 -9.35
CA THR A 63 1.11 6.45 -8.07
C THR A 63 0.54 5.05 -8.25
N ARG A 64 0.53 4.55 -9.48
CA ARG A 64 0.01 3.24 -9.91
C ARG A 64 1.03 2.52 -10.79
N GLY A 65 0.90 1.20 -10.90
CA GLY A 65 1.79 0.32 -11.65
C GLY A 65 3.19 0.18 -11.07
N TYR A 66 3.48 0.71 -9.87
CA TYR A 66 4.85 0.78 -9.35
C TYR A 66 5.41 -0.57 -8.89
N LEU A 67 4.58 -1.60 -8.72
CA LEU A 67 5.05 -2.97 -8.52
C LEU A 67 5.38 -3.70 -9.83
N HIS A 68 4.95 -3.17 -10.97
CA HIS A 68 5.12 -3.80 -12.27
C HIS A 68 6.44 -3.29 -12.86
N ARG A 69 7.53 -4.05 -12.69
CA ARG A 69 8.77 -3.75 -13.39
C ARG A 69 8.56 -3.99 -14.89
N GLY A 70 8.42 -2.90 -15.64
CA GLY A 70 8.63 -2.89 -17.08
C GLY A 70 7.40 -2.67 -17.93
N THR A 71 6.91 -1.43 -17.98
CA THR A 71 6.69 -0.72 -19.24
C THR A 71 6.96 0.75 -18.96
N ARG A 72 7.95 1.35 -19.64
CA ARG A 72 8.07 2.83 -19.66
C ARG A 72 6.73 3.38 -20.11
N ALA A 73 6.00 4.06 -19.24
CA ALA A 73 5.03 5.04 -19.70
C ALA A 73 5.81 6.30 -20.08
N ALA A 74 6.43 6.24 -21.26
CA ALA A 74 6.59 7.43 -22.07
C ALA A 74 5.35 7.48 -22.98
N ALA A 75 4.56 8.55 -22.88
CA ALA A 75 3.81 9.21 -23.96
C ALA A 75 2.57 9.92 -23.40
N GLY A 76 2.39 11.18 -23.80
CA GLY A 76 1.14 11.93 -23.68
C GLY A 76 1.32 13.32 -23.13
#